data_AF-A0A8T4GDI5-F1
#
_entry.id   AF-A0A8T4GDI5-F1
#
_cell.length_a   1.000
_cell.length_b   1.000
_cell.length_c   1.000
_cell.angle_alpha   90.00
_cell.angle_beta   90.00
_cell.angle_gamma   90.00
#
_symmetry.space_group_name_H-M   'P 1'
#
loop_
_entity.id
_entity.type
_entity.pdbx_description
1 polymer ?
#
loop_
_entity_poly.entity_id
_entity_poly.type
_entity_poly.pdbx_seq_one_letter_code
_entity_poly.pdbx_strand_id
1 'polypeptide(L)'
;MSSVRKTETIPQWKQDEVDELVEFVESFNSVGIVGVAGIPSRQLQAMRRELHGSADVRMSRNTLTVRALEAVNEGVEELTQYVEGQVALIGTNDNPFGLFKQLEASKTPAPINAGEVAPNDVVIPEGDTGVDPGPFVGELQTVGAAARIMDGSIKVTEDSAVLDEGEVVDEDLANVLAELGIEPKEVGLDLKGVYSDGVLFEPDELAIDVDEYRADVQSAAAAARNLSVNAAYPTAATAGTLLAKASGEAKSVGLFAEIESPDVVPDLIGKADAQLRSLAAQIDDEEALPEELQGVEAAPAPETDDADEDEQTDEDTADTDDAGAADDDADDDDGDDGGDGLGAMFG
;
A
#
# COMPACT_ATOMS: atom_id res chain seq x y z
N MET A 1 1.58 -27.48 48.13
CA MET A 1 2.26 -26.17 48.19
C MET A 1 3.74 -26.41 48.42
N SER A 2 4.51 -26.49 47.34
CA SER A 2 5.96 -26.61 47.40
C SER A 2 6.55 -25.28 47.92
N SER A 3 7.32 -25.34 49.00
CA SER A 3 8.01 -24.16 49.54
C SER A 3 9.08 -23.73 48.55
N VAL A 4 8.81 -22.71 47.74
CA VAL A 4 9.81 -22.10 46.87
C VAL A 4 10.88 -21.47 47.76
N ARG A 5 12.09 -22.05 47.78
CA ARG A 5 13.24 -21.48 48.49
C ARG A 5 13.61 -20.18 47.80
N LYS A 6 13.32 -19.04 48.43
CA LYS A 6 13.74 -17.71 47.97
C LYS A 6 15.12 -17.40 48.56
N THR A 7 15.99 -16.74 47.79
CA THR A 7 17.29 -16.27 48.28
C THR A 7 17.05 -15.16 49.31
N GLU A 8 17.68 -15.25 50.49
CA GLU A 8 17.53 -14.25 51.56
C GLU A 8 18.18 -12.91 51.19
N THR A 9 19.31 -12.93 50.47
CA THR A 9 19.99 -11.73 49.97
C THR A 9 19.77 -11.59 48.46
N ILE A 10 19.10 -10.52 48.05
CA ILE A 10 18.91 -10.20 46.63
C ILE A 10 20.21 -9.56 46.10
N PRO A 11 20.77 -10.05 44.97
CA PRO A 11 21.92 -9.41 44.34
C PRO A 11 21.64 -7.96 43.96
N GLN A 12 22.61 -7.07 44.23
CA GLN A 12 22.44 -5.63 44.03
C GLN A 12 22.14 -5.27 42.57
N TRP A 13 22.85 -5.86 41.60
CA TRP A 13 22.59 -5.63 40.17
C TRP A 13 21.16 -5.93 39.73
N LYS A 14 20.41 -6.80 40.44
CA LYS A 14 19.00 -7.07 40.11
C LYS A 14 18.07 -6.01 40.66
N GLN A 15 18.46 -5.33 41.73
CA GLN A 15 17.71 -4.19 42.27
C GLN A 15 17.97 -3.00 41.35
N ASP A 16 19.25 -2.70 41.11
CA ASP A 16 19.68 -1.63 40.20
C ASP A 16 19.01 -1.76 38.82
N GLU A 17 18.99 -2.96 38.23
CA GLU A 17 18.33 -3.20 36.94
C GLU A 17 16.81 -2.99 36.99
N VAL A 18 16.13 -3.35 38.08
CA VAL A 18 14.69 -3.11 38.21
C VAL A 18 14.42 -1.61 38.36
N ASP A 19 15.23 -0.92 39.15
CA ASP A 19 15.12 0.53 39.35
C ASP A 19 15.33 1.27 38.01
N GLU A 20 16.35 0.88 37.24
CA GLU A 20 16.59 1.45 35.89
C GLU A 20 15.47 1.14 34.88
N LEU A 21 14.79 -0.01 35.00
CA LEU A 21 13.63 -0.33 34.17
C LEU A 21 12.39 0.47 34.58
N VAL A 22 12.19 0.71 35.88
CA VAL A 22 11.13 1.59 36.38
C VAL A 22 11.34 3.01 35.86
N GLU A 23 12.55 3.55 35.98
CA GLU A 23 12.91 4.86 35.43
C GLU A 23 12.68 4.92 33.90
N PHE A 24 13.02 3.85 33.17
CA PHE A 24 12.75 3.77 31.74
C PHE A 24 11.25 3.88 31.44
N VAL A 25 10.41 3.08 32.11
CA VAL A 25 8.95 3.10 31.89
C VAL A 25 8.34 4.45 32.26
N GLU A 26 8.80 5.08 33.34
CA GLU A 26 8.31 6.40 33.77
C GLU A 26 8.76 7.56 32.86
N SER A 27 9.85 7.38 32.11
CA SER A 27 10.42 8.43 31.26
C SER A 27 9.68 8.63 29.92
N PHE A 28 8.84 7.68 29.51
CA PHE A 28 8.12 7.69 28.24
C PHE A 28 6.61 7.76 28.46
N ASN A 29 5.91 8.44 27.54
CA ASN A 29 4.44 8.48 27.54
C ASN A 29 3.82 7.16 27.09
N SER A 30 4.45 6.48 26.13
CA SER A 30 3.98 5.23 25.55
C SER A 30 5.04 4.15 25.76
N VAL A 31 4.64 3.02 26.33
CA VAL A 31 5.54 1.89 26.62
C VAL A 31 4.93 0.62 26.07
N GLY A 32 5.73 -0.16 25.35
CA GLY A 32 5.28 -1.42 24.76
C GLY A 32 6.27 -2.56 24.95
N ILE A 33 5.81 -3.74 24.57
CA ILE A 33 6.61 -4.95 24.51
C ILE A 33 6.78 -5.34 23.06
N VAL A 34 8.03 -5.53 22.64
CA VAL A 34 8.38 -6.03 21.32
C VAL A 34 9.03 -7.42 21.41
N GLY A 35 8.66 -8.30 20.50
CA GLY A 35 9.34 -9.55 20.22
C GLY A 35 10.65 -9.29 19.49
N VAL A 36 11.71 -9.97 19.90
CA VAL A 36 13.04 -9.88 19.25
C VAL A 36 13.57 -11.25 18.86
N ALA A 37 12.68 -12.23 18.75
CA ALA A 37 13.04 -13.60 18.49
C ALA A 37 13.58 -13.76 17.06
N GLY A 38 14.68 -14.51 16.92
CA GLY A 38 15.26 -14.78 15.60
C GLY A 38 16.02 -13.61 14.97
N ILE A 39 16.10 -12.44 15.60
CA ILE A 39 16.84 -11.28 15.06
C ILE A 39 18.36 -11.41 15.37
N PRO A 40 19.24 -11.49 14.35
CA PRO A 40 20.69 -11.44 14.53
C PRO A 40 21.14 -10.14 15.19
N SER A 41 22.19 -10.19 16.02
CA SER A 41 22.67 -9.01 16.77
C SER A 41 23.01 -7.79 15.89
N ARG A 42 23.47 -8.00 14.65
CA ARG A 42 23.79 -6.90 13.72
C ARG A 42 22.55 -6.17 13.22
N GLN A 43 21.50 -6.92 12.87
CA GLN A 43 20.23 -6.37 12.41
C GLN A 43 19.53 -5.62 13.55
N LEU A 44 19.46 -6.23 14.74
CA LEU A 44 18.93 -5.57 15.93
C LEU A 44 19.66 -4.24 16.25
N GLN A 45 20.98 -4.20 16.08
CA GLN A 45 21.74 -2.96 16.25
C GLN A 45 21.46 -1.92 15.16
N ALA A 46 21.11 -2.36 13.94
CA ALA A 46 20.69 -1.46 12.87
C ALA A 46 19.31 -0.87 13.16
N MET A 47 18.33 -1.71 13.50
CA MET A 47 16.99 -1.27 13.92
C MET A 47 17.07 -0.30 15.11
N ARG A 48 17.87 -0.60 16.14
CA ARG A 48 18.07 0.32 17.28
C ARG A 48 18.70 1.66 16.88
N ARG A 49 19.51 1.71 15.82
CA ARG A 49 20.08 2.96 15.32
C ARG A 49 19.06 3.78 14.55
N GLU A 50 18.17 3.12 13.82
CA GLU A 50 17.07 3.76 13.08
C GLU A 50 16.00 4.33 14.01
N LEU A 51 15.67 3.61 15.08
CA LEU A 51 14.73 4.07 16.10
C LEU A 51 15.30 5.19 16.98
N HIS A 52 16.61 5.43 16.95
CA HIS A 52 17.24 6.40 17.85
C HIS A 52 16.66 7.81 17.68
N GLY A 53 16.15 8.36 18.78
CA GLY A 53 15.51 9.68 18.81
C GLY A 53 13.98 9.66 18.67
N SER A 54 13.40 8.55 18.21
CA SER A 54 11.93 8.33 18.14
C SER A 54 11.47 7.31 19.19
N ALA A 55 12.18 6.19 19.31
CA ALA A 55 11.90 5.16 20.30
C ALA A 55 13.20 4.56 20.85
N ASP A 56 13.19 4.25 22.14
CA ASP A 56 14.29 3.54 22.79
C ASP A 56 13.89 2.10 23.07
N VAL A 57 14.81 1.18 22.77
CA VAL A 57 14.63 -0.26 23.01
C VAL A 57 15.58 -0.71 24.12
N ARG A 58 15.02 -1.31 25.18
CA ARG A 58 15.76 -1.84 26.32
C ARG A 58 15.41 -3.31 26.56
N MET A 59 16.43 -4.16 26.61
CA MET A 59 16.28 -5.58 26.90
C MET A 59 16.72 -5.88 28.32
N SER A 60 15.94 -6.70 29.03
CA SER A 60 16.30 -7.24 30.33
C SER A 60 15.75 -8.65 30.50
N ARG A 61 16.00 -9.26 31.66
CA ARG A 61 15.40 -10.56 31.98
C ARG A 61 13.90 -10.39 32.21
N ASN A 62 13.08 -11.23 31.59
CA ASN A 62 11.61 -11.21 31.73
C ASN A 62 11.16 -11.12 33.20
N THR A 63 11.81 -11.85 34.12
CA THR A 63 11.45 -11.81 35.55
C THR A 63 11.71 -10.45 36.23
N LEU A 64 12.64 -9.66 35.70
CA LEU A 64 12.93 -8.29 36.17
C LEU A 64 12.00 -7.30 35.49
N THR A 65 11.77 -7.46 34.18
CA THR A 65 10.79 -6.68 33.41
C THR A 65 9.40 -6.77 34.03
N VAL A 66 8.91 -7.97 34.33
CA VAL A 66 7.60 -8.16 34.99
C VAL A 66 7.55 -7.43 36.32
N ARG A 67 8.61 -7.50 37.14
CA ARG A 67 8.66 -6.79 38.43
C ARG A 67 8.69 -5.28 38.28
N ALA A 68 9.34 -4.76 37.23
CA ALA A 68 9.37 -3.33 36.96
C ALA A 68 7.99 -2.85 36.50
N LEU A 69 7.32 -3.60 35.62
CA LEU A 69 5.95 -3.29 35.16
C LEU A 69 4.94 -3.34 36.33
N GLU A 70 5.06 -4.33 37.23
CA GLU A 70 4.26 -4.43 38.47
C GLU A 70 4.56 -3.32 39.50
N ALA A 71 5.70 -2.65 39.39
CA ALA A 71 6.09 -1.57 40.31
C ALA A 71 5.61 -0.20 39.85
N VAL A 72 5.30 -0.05 38.56
CA VAL A 72 4.83 1.20 37.93
C VAL A 72 3.30 1.23 37.92
N ASN A 73 2.71 2.44 37.93
CA ASN A 73 1.28 2.81 37.97
C ASN A 73 0.21 1.78 37.50
N GLU A 74 -1.02 1.97 38.00
CA GLU A 74 -2.22 1.23 37.58
C GLU A 74 -2.41 1.25 36.05
N GLY A 75 -2.30 0.08 35.41
CA GLY A 75 -2.56 -0.15 33.97
C GLY A 75 -1.39 -0.75 33.20
N VAL A 76 -0.15 -0.33 33.50
CA VAL A 76 1.07 -0.87 32.84
C VAL A 76 1.29 -2.35 33.18
N GLU A 77 0.76 -2.80 34.32
CA GLU A 77 0.78 -4.20 34.75
C GLU A 77 0.15 -5.15 33.72
N GLU A 78 -0.81 -4.68 32.92
CA GLU A 78 -1.47 -5.50 31.90
C GLU A 78 -0.47 -5.96 30.82
N LEU A 79 0.59 -5.19 30.56
CA LEU A 79 1.66 -5.58 29.64
C LEU A 79 2.36 -6.87 30.06
N THR A 80 2.33 -7.25 31.35
CA THR A 80 2.97 -8.48 31.84
C THR A 80 2.48 -9.74 31.12
N GLN A 81 1.25 -9.73 30.59
CA GLN A 81 0.69 -10.85 29.83
C GLN A 81 1.41 -11.11 28.50
N TYR A 82 2.04 -10.08 27.92
CA TYR A 82 2.77 -10.19 26.65
C TYR A 82 4.28 -10.46 26.84
N VAL A 83 4.78 -10.50 28.09
CA VAL A 83 6.19 -10.77 28.43
C VAL A 83 6.49 -12.28 28.35
N GLU A 84 6.41 -12.84 27.14
CA GLU A 84 6.74 -14.25 26.88
C GLU A 84 7.81 -14.40 25.78
N GLY A 85 8.79 -15.27 26.03
CA GLY A 85 9.88 -15.55 25.10
C GLY A 85 11.00 -14.51 25.12
N GLN A 86 11.58 -14.24 23.95
CA GLN A 86 12.62 -13.23 23.75
C GLN A 86 11.95 -11.88 23.47
N VAL A 87 11.89 -11.03 24.50
CA VAL A 87 11.19 -9.74 24.45
C VAL A 87 12.07 -8.58 24.90
N ALA A 88 11.74 -7.39 24.43
CA ALA A 88 12.31 -6.13 24.86
C ALA A 88 11.21 -5.14 25.21
N LEU A 89 11.52 -4.19 26.08
CA LEU A 89 10.70 -3.00 26.27
C LEU A 89 11.05 -1.99 25.18
N ILE A 90 10.02 -1.35 24.64
CA ILE A 90 10.14 -0.19 23.79
C ILE A 90 9.44 0.99 24.46
N GLY A 91 10.09 2.14 24.49
CA GLY A 91 9.56 3.37 25.05
C GLY A 91 9.60 4.46 23.98
N THR A 92 8.49 5.18 23.81
CA THR A 92 8.43 6.33 22.90
C THR A 92 7.58 7.44 23.53
N ASN A 93 7.89 8.68 23.17
CA ASN A 93 7.06 9.83 23.50
C ASN A 93 6.06 10.16 22.39
N ASP A 94 6.15 9.47 21.25
CA ASP A 94 5.29 9.63 20.10
C ASP A 94 4.02 8.76 20.22
N ASN A 95 3.16 8.89 19.21
CA ASN A 95 1.89 8.17 19.12
C ASN A 95 2.10 6.66 18.86
N PRO A 96 1.34 5.77 19.52
CA PRO A 96 1.49 4.31 19.39
C PRO A 96 1.25 3.78 17.97
N PHE A 97 0.36 4.39 17.19
CA PHE A 97 0.14 4.02 15.78
C PHE A 97 1.32 4.42 14.91
N GLY A 98 1.93 5.58 15.19
CA GLY A 98 3.16 6.01 14.54
C GLY A 98 4.32 5.05 14.82
N LEU A 99 4.45 4.62 16.08
CA LEU A 99 5.43 3.60 16.47
C LEU A 99 5.20 2.29 15.72
N PHE A 100 3.97 1.78 15.68
CA PHE A 100 3.66 0.55 14.97
C PHE A 100 4.05 0.63 13.50
N LYS A 101 3.66 1.70 12.80
CA LYS A 101 4.03 1.92 11.40
C LYS A 101 5.54 2.00 11.19
N GLN A 102 6.26 2.63 12.11
CA GLN A 102 7.71 2.72 12.03
C GLN A 102 8.38 1.36 12.26
N LEU A 103 7.86 0.55 13.18
CA LEU A 103 8.36 -0.81 13.42
C LEU A 103 8.11 -1.72 12.23
N GLU A 104 6.90 -1.67 11.64
CA GLU A 104 6.57 -2.39 10.40
C GLU A 104 7.49 -1.96 9.24
N ALA A 105 7.70 -0.66 9.05
CA ALA A 105 8.61 -0.15 8.01
C ALA A 105 10.09 -0.54 8.24
N SER A 106 10.49 -0.78 9.48
CA SER A 106 11.85 -1.21 9.84
C SER A 106 12.08 -2.72 9.67
N LYS A 107 11.03 -3.49 9.37
CA LYS A 107 11.16 -4.92 9.07
C LYS A 107 12.01 -5.08 7.82
N THR A 108 12.93 -6.03 7.89
CA THR A 108 13.80 -6.36 6.75
C THR A 108 13.57 -7.81 6.35
N PRO A 109 13.53 -8.09 5.03
CA PRO A 109 13.46 -9.47 4.56
C PRO A 109 14.73 -10.22 4.99
N ALA A 110 14.56 -11.50 5.28
CA ALA A 110 15.61 -12.41 5.69
C ALA A 110 15.39 -13.81 5.10
N PRO A 111 16.47 -14.58 4.89
CA PRO A 111 16.35 -15.96 4.45
C PRO A 111 15.80 -16.84 5.56
N ILE A 112 15.02 -17.85 5.17
CA ILE A 112 14.49 -18.88 6.07
C ILE A 112 15.44 -20.07 6.14
N ASN A 113 15.72 -20.59 7.34
CA ASN A 113 16.60 -21.74 7.52
C ASN A 113 15.80 -23.06 7.47
N ALA A 114 16.48 -24.13 7.06
CA ALA A 114 15.92 -25.48 7.09
C ALA A 114 15.44 -25.87 8.50
N GLY A 115 14.23 -26.44 8.59
CA GLY A 115 13.61 -26.85 9.84
C GLY A 115 12.93 -25.72 10.62
N GLU A 116 12.94 -24.48 10.13
CA GLU A 116 12.08 -23.41 10.66
C GLU A 116 10.65 -23.55 10.13
N VAL A 117 9.69 -23.00 10.87
CA VAL A 117 8.29 -22.91 10.45
C VAL A 117 8.11 -21.63 9.64
N ALA A 118 7.50 -21.75 8.46
CA ALA A 118 7.22 -20.60 7.60
C ALA A 118 6.20 -19.66 8.26
N PRO A 119 6.52 -18.36 8.45
CA PRO A 119 5.59 -17.41 9.06
C PRO A 119 4.53 -16.88 8.09
N ASN A 120 4.78 -16.98 6.79
CA ASN A 120 3.88 -16.60 5.70
C ASN A 120 4.03 -17.61 4.55
N ASP A 121 3.09 -17.61 3.61
CA ASP A 121 3.17 -18.43 2.39
C ASP A 121 4.44 -18.09 1.58
N VAL A 122 5.16 -19.14 1.13
CA VAL A 122 6.38 -18.98 0.35
C VAL A 122 6.06 -19.16 -1.13
N VAL A 123 6.19 -18.08 -1.90
CA VAL A 123 5.94 -18.05 -3.35
C VAL A 123 7.24 -17.81 -4.09
N ILE A 124 7.48 -18.59 -5.14
CA ILE A 124 8.55 -18.31 -6.11
C ILE A 124 7.90 -17.60 -7.31
N PRO A 125 8.25 -16.32 -7.55
CA PRO A 125 7.63 -15.53 -8.61
C PRO A 125 8.08 -16.00 -10.00
N GLU A 126 7.23 -15.75 -10.99
CA GLU A 126 7.54 -15.94 -12.40
C GLU A 126 8.67 -15.00 -12.82
N GLY A 127 9.58 -15.51 -13.65
CA GLY A 127 10.71 -14.71 -14.08
C GLY A 127 11.96 -15.51 -14.42
N ASP A 128 12.96 -14.77 -14.91
CA ASP A 128 14.28 -15.30 -15.17
C ASP A 128 15.08 -15.34 -13.87
N THR A 129 15.54 -16.53 -13.46
CA THR A 129 16.33 -16.68 -12.24
C THR A 129 17.77 -16.19 -12.43
N GLY A 130 18.21 -15.97 -13.67
CA GLY A 130 19.57 -15.55 -13.99
C GLY A 130 20.62 -16.65 -13.73
N VAL A 131 20.21 -17.87 -13.38
CA VAL A 131 21.09 -19.00 -13.10
C VAL A 131 21.37 -19.77 -14.40
N ASP A 132 22.64 -20.14 -14.61
CA ASP A 132 23.08 -20.93 -15.76
C ASP A 132 22.41 -22.33 -15.79
N PRO A 133 22.18 -22.94 -16.96
CA PRO A 133 21.51 -24.23 -17.07
C PRO A 133 22.31 -25.34 -16.39
N GLY A 134 21.70 -25.98 -15.38
CA GLY A 134 22.37 -26.97 -14.54
C GLY A 134 21.40 -27.88 -13.77
N PRO A 135 21.88 -28.61 -12.74
CA PRO A 135 21.03 -29.47 -11.90
C PRO A 135 19.95 -28.68 -11.14
N PHE A 136 20.16 -27.36 -10.97
CA PHE A 136 19.24 -26.44 -10.29
C PHE A 136 17.80 -26.45 -10.87
N VAL A 137 17.62 -26.74 -12.16
CA VAL A 137 16.26 -26.91 -12.75
C VAL A 137 15.51 -28.06 -12.10
N GLY A 138 16.20 -29.17 -11.82
CA GLY A 138 15.62 -30.34 -11.18
C GLY A 138 15.31 -30.07 -9.70
N GLU A 139 16.13 -29.26 -9.04
CA GLU A 139 15.92 -28.83 -7.64
C GLU A 139 14.68 -27.95 -7.54
N LEU A 140 14.52 -26.96 -8.42
CA LEU A 140 13.32 -26.12 -8.54
C LEU A 140 12.05 -26.94 -8.78
N GLN A 141 12.11 -27.91 -9.69
CA GLN A 141 10.98 -28.80 -9.97
C GLN A 141 10.66 -29.74 -8.80
N THR A 142 11.66 -30.10 -7.99
CA THR A 142 11.49 -30.98 -6.81
C THR A 142 10.79 -30.25 -5.68
N VAL A 143 11.07 -28.96 -5.49
CA VAL A 143 10.41 -28.11 -4.48
C VAL A 143 9.04 -27.59 -4.93
N GLY A 144 8.57 -27.99 -6.12
CA GLY A 144 7.23 -27.66 -6.61
C GLY A 144 7.13 -26.46 -7.54
N ALA A 145 8.25 -25.83 -7.92
CA ALA A 145 8.24 -24.69 -8.85
C ALA A 145 8.21 -25.13 -10.32
N ALA A 146 7.38 -24.46 -11.12
CA ALA A 146 7.29 -24.71 -12.55
C ALA A 146 8.46 -24.03 -13.30
N ALA A 147 9.63 -24.69 -13.34
CA ALA A 147 10.84 -24.16 -14.01
C ALA A 147 11.17 -24.85 -15.34
N ARG A 148 11.64 -24.08 -16.33
CA ARG A 148 12.15 -24.58 -17.63
C ARG A 148 13.39 -23.79 -18.09
N ILE A 149 14.23 -24.44 -18.88
CA ILE A 149 15.39 -23.77 -19.51
C ILE A 149 14.88 -23.00 -20.74
N MET A 150 15.08 -21.69 -20.75
CA MET A 150 14.69 -20.80 -21.85
C MET A 150 15.82 -19.79 -22.09
N ASP A 151 16.14 -19.51 -23.35
CA ASP A 151 17.13 -18.50 -23.74
C ASP A 151 18.54 -18.65 -23.13
N GLY A 152 18.89 -19.85 -22.66
CA GLY A 152 20.20 -20.11 -22.05
C GLY A 152 20.28 -19.84 -20.55
N SER A 153 19.16 -19.55 -19.89
CA SER A 153 19.02 -19.48 -18.42
C SER A 153 17.81 -20.30 -17.94
N ILE A 154 17.65 -20.44 -16.63
CA ILE A 154 16.49 -21.10 -16.01
C ILE A 154 15.40 -20.06 -15.77
N LYS A 155 14.18 -20.30 -16.23
CA LYS A 155 13.03 -19.42 -16.02
C LYS A 155 11.90 -20.15 -15.30
N VAL A 156 11.28 -19.48 -14.34
CA VAL A 156 10.04 -19.90 -13.69
C VAL A 156 8.87 -19.45 -14.57
N THR A 157 7.99 -20.37 -14.95
CA THR A 157 6.93 -20.13 -15.94
C THR A 157 5.64 -19.58 -15.36
N GLU A 158 5.42 -19.76 -14.06
CA GLU A 158 4.24 -19.28 -13.34
C GLU A 158 4.57 -19.17 -11.84
N ASP A 159 3.91 -18.23 -11.15
CA ASP A 159 4.01 -18.09 -9.70
C ASP A 159 3.61 -19.40 -9.01
N SER A 160 4.55 -19.98 -8.27
CA SER A 160 4.35 -21.27 -7.61
C SER A 160 4.46 -21.09 -6.10
N ALA A 161 3.35 -21.29 -5.38
CA ALA A 161 3.36 -21.44 -3.93
C ALA A 161 3.98 -22.79 -3.57
N VAL A 162 5.19 -22.74 -3.00
CA VAL A 162 5.99 -23.94 -2.69
C VAL A 162 5.77 -24.45 -1.28
N LEU A 163 5.28 -23.59 -0.38
CA LEU A 163 5.01 -23.94 1.01
C LEU A 163 3.94 -23.01 1.59
N ASP A 164 2.97 -23.58 2.30
CA ASP A 164 1.92 -22.83 3.01
C ASP A 164 2.41 -22.33 4.38
N GLU A 165 1.76 -21.30 4.92
CA GLU A 165 2.01 -20.79 6.27
C GLU A 165 1.90 -21.91 7.33
N GLY A 166 2.89 -21.99 8.23
CA GLY A 166 2.90 -22.93 9.34
C GLY A 166 3.52 -24.30 9.02
N GLU A 167 3.95 -24.55 7.79
CA GLU A 167 4.68 -25.75 7.43
C GLU A 167 6.20 -25.63 7.69
N VAL A 168 6.87 -26.78 7.82
CA VAL A 168 8.31 -26.83 8.12
C VAL A 168 9.10 -26.81 6.81
N VAL A 169 10.07 -25.91 6.72
CA VAL A 169 10.91 -25.77 5.52
C VAL A 169 11.88 -26.94 5.39
N ASP A 170 11.83 -27.63 4.25
CA ASP A 170 12.79 -28.65 3.86
C ASP A 170 14.17 -28.07 3.53
N GLU A 171 15.23 -28.87 3.68
CA GLU A 171 16.61 -28.43 3.40
C GLU A 171 16.81 -28.04 1.92
N ASP A 172 16.19 -28.78 1.00
CA ASP A 172 16.24 -28.49 -0.44
C ASP A 172 15.55 -27.16 -0.77
N LEU A 173 14.40 -26.87 -0.14
CA LEU A 173 13.67 -25.62 -0.32
C LEU A 173 14.47 -24.41 0.20
N ALA A 174 15.04 -24.50 1.39
CA ALA A 174 15.86 -23.43 1.95
C ALA A 174 17.08 -23.10 1.07
N ASN A 175 17.74 -24.11 0.51
CA ASN A 175 18.88 -23.92 -0.39
C ASN A 175 18.46 -23.25 -1.70
N VAL A 176 17.34 -23.67 -2.29
CA VAL A 176 16.81 -23.06 -3.53
C VAL A 176 16.44 -21.61 -3.31
N LEU A 177 15.74 -21.27 -2.21
CA LEU A 177 15.38 -19.89 -1.88
C LEU A 177 16.62 -19.01 -1.67
N ALA A 178 17.63 -19.54 -0.96
CA ALA A 178 18.89 -18.83 -0.76
C ALA A 178 19.66 -18.58 -2.05
N GLU A 179 19.63 -19.52 -3.01
CA GLU A 179 20.28 -19.37 -4.32
C GLU A 179 19.52 -18.41 -5.25
N LEU A 180 18.19 -18.39 -5.17
CA LEU A 180 17.36 -17.39 -5.86
C LEU A 180 17.42 -16.00 -5.21
N GLY A 181 17.95 -15.89 -3.99
CA GLY A 181 17.94 -14.65 -3.22
C GLY A 181 16.53 -14.25 -2.76
N ILE A 182 15.60 -15.21 -2.65
CA ILE A 182 14.25 -14.99 -2.14
C ILE A 182 14.29 -15.10 -0.62
N GLU A 183 13.81 -14.07 0.05
CA GLU A 183 13.85 -13.90 1.50
C GLU A 183 12.42 -13.83 2.04
N PRO A 184 11.73 -14.98 2.22
CA PRO A 184 10.29 -15.01 2.52
C PRO A 184 9.95 -14.66 3.97
N LYS A 185 10.95 -14.56 4.84
CA LYS A 185 10.77 -14.26 6.26
C LYS A 185 11.03 -12.78 6.49
N GLU A 186 10.06 -12.07 7.06
CA GLU A 186 10.31 -10.74 7.57
C GLU A 186 10.88 -10.83 8.99
N VAL A 187 11.97 -10.13 9.24
CA VAL A 187 12.61 -10.06 10.55
C VAL A 187 12.55 -8.62 11.02
N GLY A 188 11.83 -8.38 12.10
CA GLY A 188 11.77 -7.09 12.76
C GLY A 188 11.25 -7.16 14.17
N LEU A 189 11.01 -5.99 14.75
CA LEU A 189 10.55 -5.84 16.11
C LEU A 189 9.03 -5.97 16.14
N ASP A 190 8.53 -7.17 16.41
CA ASP A 190 7.08 -7.42 16.45
C ASP A 190 6.48 -6.80 17.70
N LEU A 191 5.68 -5.74 17.56
CA LEU A 191 4.97 -5.14 18.68
C LEU A 191 3.91 -6.14 19.17
N LYS A 192 3.97 -6.54 20.44
CA LYS A 192 2.98 -7.45 21.06
C LYS A 192 1.85 -6.71 21.76
N GLY A 193 2.13 -5.49 22.21
CA GLY A 193 1.17 -4.64 22.90
C GLY A 193 1.86 -3.36 23.35
N VAL A 194 1.12 -2.25 23.34
CA VAL A 194 1.59 -0.95 23.79
C VAL A 194 0.56 -0.31 24.71
N TYR A 195 1.03 0.29 25.80
CA TYR A 195 0.22 1.03 26.73
C TYR A 195 0.50 2.52 26.54
N SER A 196 -0.57 3.30 26.35
CA SER A 196 -0.49 4.74 26.16
C SER A 196 -1.74 5.41 26.73
N ASP A 197 -1.57 6.48 27.51
CA ASP A 197 -2.66 7.31 28.06
C ASP A 197 -3.78 6.54 28.80
N GLY A 198 -3.45 5.42 29.46
CA GLY A 198 -4.45 4.62 30.19
C GLY A 198 -5.14 3.53 29.37
N VAL A 199 -4.74 3.34 28.12
CA VAL A 199 -5.31 2.35 27.21
C VAL A 199 -4.21 1.41 26.72
N LEU A 200 -4.51 0.11 26.77
CA LEU A 200 -3.71 -0.93 26.14
C LEU A 200 -4.21 -1.08 24.69
N PHE A 201 -3.28 -1.04 23.74
CA PHE A 201 -3.54 -1.31 22.33
C PHE A 201 -2.87 -2.62 21.93
N GLU A 202 -3.66 -3.50 21.31
CA GLU A 202 -3.17 -4.72 20.70
C GLU A 202 -2.67 -4.44 19.27
N PRO A 203 -1.80 -5.29 18.69
CA PRO A 203 -1.21 -5.05 17.37
C PRO A 203 -2.27 -4.92 16.27
N ASP A 204 -3.32 -5.74 16.33
CA ASP A 204 -4.44 -5.74 15.39
C ASP A 204 -5.22 -4.42 15.40
N GLU A 205 -5.27 -3.73 16.55
CA GLU A 205 -5.92 -2.43 16.67
C GLU A 205 -5.06 -1.29 16.12
N LEU A 206 -3.74 -1.48 16.09
CA LEU A 206 -2.76 -0.52 15.59
C LEU A 206 -2.53 -0.64 14.09
N ALA A 207 -2.83 -1.81 13.51
CA ALA A 207 -2.76 -2.10 12.09
C ALA A 207 -3.91 -1.43 11.31
N ILE A 208 -3.82 -0.11 11.15
CA ILE A 208 -4.78 0.68 10.37
C ILE A 208 -4.20 1.02 9.00
N ASP A 209 -4.82 0.46 7.96
CA ASP A 209 -4.57 0.81 6.57
C ASP A 209 -5.32 2.09 6.17
N VAL A 210 -4.61 3.21 6.16
CA VAL A 210 -5.23 4.53 5.89
C VAL A 210 -5.76 4.62 4.45
N ASP A 211 -5.19 3.86 3.51
CA ASP A 211 -5.55 3.91 2.11
C ASP A 211 -6.83 3.08 1.86
N GLU A 212 -6.95 1.91 2.49
CA GLU A 212 -8.20 1.13 2.52
C GLU A 212 -9.34 1.97 3.12
N TYR A 213 -9.14 2.57 4.29
CA TYR A 213 -10.16 3.43 4.93
C TYR A 213 -10.56 4.62 4.04
N ARG A 214 -9.62 5.17 3.26
CA ARG A 214 -9.92 6.24 2.31
C ARG A 214 -10.79 5.72 1.17
N ALA A 215 -10.42 4.58 0.57
CA ALA A 215 -11.17 3.95 -0.50
C ALA A 215 -12.61 3.61 -0.06
N ASP A 216 -12.77 3.11 1.16
CA ASP A 216 -14.08 2.83 1.76
C ASP A 216 -14.95 4.07 1.90
N VAL A 217 -14.39 5.17 2.40
CA VAL A 217 -15.13 6.44 2.56
C VAL A 217 -15.53 7.01 1.20
N GLN A 218 -14.65 6.93 0.20
CA GLN A 218 -14.96 7.36 -1.17
C GLN A 218 -16.07 6.51 -1.77
N SER A 219 -15.99 5.19 -1.63
CA SER A 219 -17.00 4.22 -2.09
C SER A 219 -18.34 4.46 -1.42
N ALA A 220 -18.36 4.67 -0.11
CA ALA A 220 -19.57 4.99 0.64
C ALA A 220 -20.20 6.31 0.18
N ALA A 221 -19.38 7.34 -0.09
CA ALA A 221 -19.85 8.61 -0.61
C ALA A 221 -20.44 8.48 -2.03
N ALA A 222 -19.80 7.70 -2.91
CA ALA A 222 -20.31 7.39 -4.24
C ALA A 222 -21.63 6.61 -4.18
N ALA A 223 -21.72 5.59 -3.34
CA ALA A 223 -22.94 4.81 -3.10
C ALA A 223 -24.08 5.69 -2.57
N ALA A 224 -23.80 6.58 -1.62
CA ALA A 224 -24.79 7.52 -1.10
C ALA A 224 -25.31 8.51 -2.16
N ARG A 225 -24.41 9.03 -3.02
CA ARG A 225 -24.79 9.87 -4.16
C ARG A 225 -25.67 9.10 -5.15
N ASN A 226 -25.27 7.88 -5.50
CA ASN A 226 -26.02 7.02 -6.40
C ASN A 226 -27.44 6.74 -5.85
N LEU A 227 -27.54 6.40 -4.56
CA LEU A 227 -28.82 6.21 -3.88
C LEU A 227 -29.69 7.48 -3.93
N SER A 228 -29.14 8.66 -3.66
CA SER A 228 -29.86 9.93 -3.73
C SER A 228 -30.39 10.24 -5.14
N VAL A 229 -29.56 10.01 -6.17
CA VAL A 229 -29.96 10.23 -7.57
C VAL A 229 -31.06 9.25 -8.00
N ASN A 230 -30.93 7.98 -7.65
CA ASN A 230 -31.91 6.96 -8.04
C ASN A 230 -33.22 7.02 -7.23
N ALA A 231 -33.16 7.48 -5.97
CA ALA A 231 -34.35 7.79 -5.18
C ALA A 231 -35.02 9.13 -5.56
N ALA A 232 -34.46 9.87 -6.52
CA ALA A 232 -34.90 11.23 -6.90
C ALA A 232 -34.97 12.19 -5.69
N TYR A 233 -34.07 12.01 -4.72
CA TYR A 233 -34.00 12.86 -3.53
C TYR A 233 -33.01 14.01 -3.77
N PRO A 234 -33.47 15.26 -3.94
CA PRO A 234 -32.60 16.37 -4.29
C PRO A 234 -31.81 16.86 -3.07
N THR A 235 -30.49 16.85 -3.20
CA THR A 235 -29.57 17.53 -2.29
C THR A 235 -28.79 18.60 -3.05
N ALA A 236 -28.10 19.51 -2.36
CA ALA A 236 -27.25 20.51 -3.01
C ALA A 236 -26.17 19.86 -3.92
N ALA A 237 -25.67 18.69 -3.54
CA ALA A 237 -24.67 17.94 -4.32
C ALA A 237 -25.27 17.15 -5.49
N THR A 238 -26.52 16.68 -5.40
CA THR A 238 -27.15 15.81 -6.42
C THR A 238 -28.15 16.51 -7.33
N ALA A 239 -28.58 17.74 -6.99
CA ALA A 239 -29.58 18.47 -7.77
C ALA A 239 -29.13 18.74 -9.21
N GLY A 240 -27.87 19.11 -9.44
CA GLY A 240 -27.33 19.32 -10.78
C GLY A 240 -27.40 18.06 -11.63
N THR A 241 -26.97 16.92 -11.08
CA THR A 241 -27.03 15.60 -11.73
C THR A 241 -28.46 15.17 -12.02
N LEU A 242 -29.40 15.40 -11.10
CA LEU A 242 -30.82 15.09 -11.30
C LEU A 242 -31.43 15.93 -12.44
N LEU A 243 -31.11 17.22 -12.53
CA LEU A 243 -31.58 18.08 -13.62
C LEU A 243 -30.98 17.66 -14.97
N ALA A 244 -29.69 17.34 -15.01
CA ALA A 244 -29.03 16.83 -16.22
C ALA A 244 -29.66 15.51 -16.67
N LYS A 245 -29.89 14.56 -15.74
CA LYS A 245 -30.57 13.29 -16.01
C LYS A 245 -31.98 13.51 -16.55
N ALA A 246 -32.79 14.35 -15.89
CA ALA A 246 -34.15 14.65 -16.33
C ALA A 246 -34.19 15.32 -17.71
N SER A 247 -33.27 16.24 -17.99
CA SER A 247 -33.16 16.88 -19.31
C SER A 247 -32.76 15.88 -20.40
N GLY A 248 -31.80 14.99 -20.10
CA GLY A 248 -31.39 13.92 -21.00
C GLY A 248 -32.52 12.94 -21.30
N GLU A 249 -33.21 12.46 -20.28
CA GLU A 249 -34.38 11.57 -20.43
C GLU A 249 -35.51 12.23 -21.22
N ALA A 250 -35.82 13.51 -20.96
CA ALA A 250 -36.83 14.25 -21.70
C ALA A 250 -36.45 14.42 -23.18
N LYS A 251 -35.17 14.70 -23.48
CA LYS A 251 -34.66 14.78 -24.84
C LYS A 251 -34.74 13.43 -25.55
N SER A 252 -34.35 12.34 -24.89
CA SER A 252 -34.44 10.98 -25.42
C SER A 252 -35.89 10.60 -25.76
N VAL A 253 -36.85 10.92 -24.89
CA VAL A 253 -38.28 10.71 -25.18
C VAL A 253 -38.74 11.57 -26.36
N GLY A 254 -38.33 12.85 -26.41
CA GLY A 254 -38.67 13.75 -27.53
C GLY A 254 -38.14 13.25 -28.87
N LEU A 255 -36.92 12.72 -28.90
CA LEU A 255 -36.31 12.14 -30.10
C LEU A 255 -36.98 10.83 -30.54
N PHE A 256 -37.39 9.99 -29.59
CA PHE A 256 -38.06 8.74 -29.90
C PHE A 256 -39.52 8.96 -30.35
N ALA A 257 -40.21 9.92 -29.74
CA ALA A 257 -41.58 10.27 -30.07
C ALA A 257 -41.71 11.26 -31.25
N GLU A 258 -40.59 11.66 -31.87
CA GLU A 258 -40.54 12.59 -33.01
C GLU A 258 -41.28 13.91 -32.75
N ILE A 259 -41.13 14.44 -31.54
CA ILE A 259 -41.80 15.68 -31.14
C ILE A 259 -41.07 16.87 -31.75
N GLU A 260 -41.79 17.64 -32.56
CA GLU A 260 -41.30 18.87 -33.19
C GLU A 260 -41.17 20.01 -32.16
N SER A 261 -40.07 20.01 -31.42
CA SER A 261 -39.68 21.08 -30.49
C SER A 261 -38.39 21.78 -30.98
N PRO A 262 -38.25 23.11 -30.85
CA PRO A 262 -37.06 23.84 -31.29
C PRO A 262 -35.74 23.26 -30.78
N ASP A 263 -35.74 22.70 -29.57
CA ASP A 263 -34.54 22.14 -28.90
C ASP A 263 -34.15 20.74 -29.40
N VAL A 264 -35.06 20.05 -30.10
CA VAL A 264 -34.91 18.63 -30.51
C VAL A 264 -34.87 18.49 -32.05
N VAL A 265 -35.43 19.47 -32.78
CA VAL A 265 -35.44 19.50 -34.26
C VAL A 265 -34.06 19.36 -34.90
N PRO A 266 -32.98 20.03 -34.42
CA PRO A 266 -31.65 19.84 -34.99
C PRO A 266 -31.18 18.39 -34.95
N ASP A 267 -31.41 17.72 -33.83
CA ASP A 267 -31.03 16.31 -33.63
C ASP A 267 -31.92 15.36 -34.43
N LEU A 268 -33.22 15.66 -34.60
CA LEU A 268 -34.13 14.91 -35.48
C LEU A 268 -33.71 14.99 -36.95
N ILE A 269 -33.32 16.19 -37.41
CA ILE A 269 -32.80 16.38 -38.77
C ILE A 269 -31.49 15.62 -38.95
N GLY A 270 -30.57 15.69 -37.96
CA GLY A 270 -29.33 14.92 -37.98
C GLY A 270 -29.57 13.41 -38.04
N LYS A 271 -30.54 12.90 -37.27
CA LYS A 271 -30.95 11.48 -37.32
C LYS A 271 -31.53 11.10 -38.68
N ALA A 272 -32.39 11.94 -39.26
CA ALA A 272 -32.97 11.69 -40.58
C ALA A 272 -31.91 11.70 -41.69
N ASP A 273 -30.95 12.63 -41.64
CA ASP A 273 -29.82 12.71 -42.56
C ASP A 273 -28.90 11.48 -42.43
N ALA A 274 -28.61 11.03 -41.20
CA ALA A 274 -27.85 9.81 -40.96
C ALA A 274 -28.57 8.55 -41.50
N GLN A 275 -29.88 8.44 -41.28
CA GLN A 275 -30.70 7.35 -41.84
C GLN A 275 -30.77 7.39 -43.37
N LEU A 276 -30.90 8.58 -43.96
CA LEU A 276 -30.89 8.79 -45.40
C LEU A 276 -29.56 8.36 -46.01
N ARG A 277 -28.43 8.77 -45.42
CA ARG A 277 -27.09 8.35 -45.87
C ARG A 277 -26.86 6.85 -45.71
N SER A 278 -27.33 6.27 -44.61
CA SER A 278 -27.26 4.81 -44.39
C SER A 278 -28.05 4.04 -45.44
N LEU A 279 -29.25 4.52 -45.80
CA LEU A 279 -30.06 3.92 -46.87
C LEU A 279 -29.42 4.13 -48.25
N ALA A 280 -28.89 5.32 -48.52
CA ALA A 280 -28.21 5.63 -49.79
C ALA A 280 -26.98 4.73 -50.00
N ALA A 281 -26.21 4.45 -48.94
CA ALA A 281 -25.07 3.54 -48.99
C ALA A 281 -25.43 2.07 -49.30
N GLN A 282 -26.70 1.67 -49.15
CA GLN A 282 -27.17 0.32 -49.47
C GLN A 282 -27.75 0.19 -50.89
N ILE A 283 -27.85 1.30 -51.64
CA ILE A 283 -28.39 1.31 -53.00
C ILE A 283 -27.22 1.31 -53.99
N ASP A 284 -27.06 0.20 -54.72
CA ASP A 284 -25.97 0.01 -55.71
C ASP A 284 -26.22 0.75 -57.05
N ASP A 285 -27.41 1.31 -57.26
CA ASP A 285 -27.81 1.99 -58.50
C ASP A 285 -27.61 3.51 -58.40
N GLU A 286 -26.51 4.00 -58.98
CA GLU A 286 -26.12 5.42 -58.95
C GLU A 286 -27.13 6.35 -59.65
N GLU A 287 -27.90 5.85 -60.64
CA GLU A 287 -28.91 6.66 -61.35
C GLU A 287 -30.20 6.86 -60.53
N ALA A 288 -30.41 6.04 -59.50
CA ALA A 288 -31.54 6.15 -58.57
C ALA A 288 -31.26 7.09 -57.39
N LEU A 289 -30.00 7.50 -57.18
CA LEU A 289 -29.56 8.38 -56.10
C LEU A 289 -29.49 9.85 -56.57
N PRO A 290 -29.95 10.82 -55.76
CA PRO A 290 -29.71 12.24 -56.03
C PRO A 290 -28.21 12.55 -56.13
N GLU A 291 -27.81 13.51 -56.97
CA GLU A 291 -26.40 13.91 -57.20
C GLU A 291 -25.64 14.24 -55.90
N GLU A 292 -26.34 14.69 -54.85
CA GLU A 292 -25.78 15.06 -53.55
C GLU A 292 -25.46 13.85 -52.64
N LEU A 293 -25.91 12.65 -52.99
CA LEU A 293 -25.73 11.40 -52.22
C LEU A 293 -24.95 10.32 -52.98
N GLN A 294 -24.50 10.61 -54.21
CA GLN A 294 -23.66 9.73 -55.01
C GLN A 294 -22.22 9.75 -54.48
N GLY A 295 -21.65 8.56 -54.20
CA GLY A 295 -20.28 8.42 -53.70
C GLY A 295 -20.08 8.73 -52.21
N VAL A 296 -21.16 8.76 -51.42
CA VAL A 296 -21.09 8.94 -49.96
C VAL A 296 -20.90 7.58 -49.30
N GLU A 297 -19.68 7.28 -48.85
CA GLU A 297 -19.46 6.18 -47.90
C GLU A 297 -20.19 6.50 -46.60
N ALA A 298 -20.88 5.49 -46.04
CA ALA A 298 -21.57 5.61 -44.76
C ALA A 298 -20.59 6.15 -43.70
N ALA A 299 -20.99 7.20 -42.99
CA ALA A 299 -20.29 7.55 -41.75
C ALA A 299 -20.27 6.29 -40.86
N PRO A 300 -19.13 5.96 -40.21
CA PRO A 300 -19.04 4.78 -39.38
C PRO A 300 -20.18 4.82 -38.36
N ALA A 301 -20.87 3.69 -38.19
CA ALA A 301 -21.85 3.54 -37.13
C ALA A 301 -21.20 3.93 -35.80
N PRO A 302 -21.91 4.60 -34.87
CA PRO A 302 -21.41 4.66 -33.51
C PRO A 302 -21.32 3.22 -33.03
N GLU A 303 -20.11 2.79 -32.62
CA GLU A 303 -19.95 1.54 -31.91
C GLU A 303 -20.85 1.59 -30.68
N THR A 304 -21.77 0.64 -30.59
CA THR A 304 -22.38 0.28 -29.32
C THR A 304 -21.26 -0.34 -28.49
N ASP A 305 -20.68 0.44 -27.57
CA ASP A 305 -19.91 -0.09 -26.45
C ASP A 305 -20.84 -0.97 -25.60
N ASP A 306 -20.92 -2.24 -25.98
CA ASP A 306 -21.14 -3.34 -25.04
C ASP A 306 -19.75 -3.78 -24.55
N ALA A 307 -19.19 -3.03 -23.61
CA ALA A 307 -18.09 -3.44 -22.74
C ALA A 307 -18.01 -2.47 -21.54
N ASP A 308 -18.54 -2.90 -20.40
CA ASP A 308 -17.88 -2.86 -19.09
C ASP A 308 -18.91 -3.19 -17.98
N GLU A 309 -19.27 -4.47 -17.90
CA GLU A 309 -19.23 -5.20 -16.63
C GLU A 309 -17.92 -5.99 -16.66
N ASP A 310 -16.84 -5.42 -16.12
CA ASP A 310 -15.95 -6.07 -15.13
C ASP A 310 -14.59 -5.33 -15.00
N GLU A 311 -14.32 -5.00 -13.74
CA GLU A 311 -13.02 -4.81 -13.08
C GLU A 311 -12.30 -3.44 -13.07
N GLN A 312 -12.26 -2.93 -11.83
CA GLN A 312 -11.30 -2.02 -11.24
C GLN A 312 -9.85 -2.52 -11.45
N THR A 313 -8.92 -1.64 -11.81
CA THR A 313 -7.70 -1.33 -11.04
C THR A 313 -6.91 -0.17 -11.67
N ASP A 314 -6.11 0.48 -10.81
CA ASP A 314 -5.08 1.49 -11.05
C ASP A 314 -5.46 2.98 -10.95
N GLU A 315 -5.17 3.50 -9.76
CA GLU A 315 -5.01 4.91 -9.40
C GLU A 315 -3.69 5.53 -9.95
N ASP A 316 -3.57 6.84 -9.70
CA ASP A 316 -2.47 7.79 -9.95
C ASP A 316 -2.45 8.45 -11.34
N THR A 317 -2.53 9.78 -11.48
CA THR A 317 -2.14 10.87 -10.58
C THR A 317 -2.91 12.14 -10.95
N ALA A 318 -3.42 12.83 -9.94
CA ALA A 318 -3.89 14.20 -10.07
C ALA A 318 -2.69 15.16 -9.97
N ASP A 319 -2.65 16.17 -10.84
CA ASP A 319 -2.10 17.46 -10.43
C ASP A 319 -2.89 18.62 -11.04
N THR A 320 -2.87 19.69 -10.29
CA THR A 320 -3.92 20.67 -10.05
C THR A 320 -3.85 21.89 -10.97
N ASP A 321 -5.01 22.38 -11.39
CA ASP A 321 -5.22 23.80 -11.75
C ASP A 321 -5.10 24.67 -10.48
N ASP A 322 -4.46 25.83 -10.55
CA ASP A 322 -5.15 27.15 -10.57
C ASP A 322 -4.22 28.37 -10.30
N ALA A 323 -4.53 29.45 -11.02
CA ALA A 323 -4.38 30.89 -10.74
C ALA A 323 -3.08 31.50 -10.14
N GLY A 324 -2.44 32.36 -10.95
CA GLY A 324 -2.75 33.81 -10.93
C GLY A 324 -1.83 34.78 -10.17
N ALA A 325 -1.34 35.77 -10.95
CA ALA A 325 -1.02 37.16 -10.61
C ALA A 325 0.42 37.60 -10.21
N ALA A 326 0.77 38.76 -10.79
CA ALA A 326 1.85 39.74 -10.56
C ALA A 326 2.38 39.82 -9.11
N ASP A 327 3.62 40.24 -8.82
CA ASP A 327 4.25 41.51 -9.20
C ASP A 327 5.74 41.54 -8.77
N ASP A 328 6.50 42.45 -9.39
CA ASP A 328 7.70 43.18 -8.93
C ASP A 328 8.99 42.52 -8.35
N ASP A 329 10.08 42.96 -8.99
CA ASP A 329 11.35 43.48 -8.46
C ASP A 329 12.48 42.61 -7.85
N ALA A 330 13.66 42.90 -8.44
CA ALA A 330 15.00 43.08 -7.84
C ALA A 330 15.96 41.89 -7.62
N ASP A 331 17.06 41.97 -8.40
CA ASP A 331 18.49 41.88 -8.05
C ASP A 331 19.06 40.68 -7.25
N ASP A 332 19.96 39.94 -7.90
CA ASP A 332 21.39 39.69 -7.57
C ASP A 332 21.81 38.37 -8.28
N ASP A 333 22.57 38.46 -9.38
CA ASP A 333 24.04 38.44 -9.47
C ASP A 333 24.66 37.07 -9.18
N ASP A 334 25.12 36.41 -10.25
CA ASP A 334 26.48 35.85 -10.36
C ASP A 334 26.61 35.04 -11.66
N GLY A 335 27.09 35.74 -12.70
CA GLY A 335 27.57 35.15 -13.95
C GLY A 335 29.10 35.05 -13.92
N ASP A 336 29.61 33.82 -13.98
CA ASP A 336 30.99 33.47 -14.27
C ASP A 336 31.35 33.85 -15.72
N ASP A 337 32.33 34.73 -15.93
CA ASP A 337 33.28 34.61 -17.05
C ASP A 337 34.56 35.45 -16.85
N GLY A 338 35.69 34.76 -16.93
CA GLY A 338 36.79 35.09 -17.85
C GLY A 338 37.41 36.49 -17.78
N GLY A 339 38.53 36.60 -17.06
CA GLY A 339 39.36 37.80 -17.06
C GLY A 339 40.12 38.04 -18.37
N ASP A 340 40.57 39.29 -18.55
CA ASP A 340 41.83 39.58 -19.22
C ASP A 340 42.28 41.04 -19.00
N GLY A 341 43.61 41.24 -18.95
CA GLY A 341 44.23 42.42 -19.56
C GLY A 341 44.21 43.76 -18.81
N LEU A 342 45.14 43.91 -17.87
CA LEU A 342 46.21 44.94 -17.92
C LEU A 342 45.84 46.36 -18.41
N GLY A 343 45.86 47.31 -17.47
CA GLY A 343 46.92 48.32 -17.46
C GLY A 343 46.81 49.55 -18.39
N ALA A 344 47.15 50.70 -17.78
CA ALA A 344 47.54 51.97 -18.39
C ALA A 344 46.39 52.82 -18.95
N MET A 345 46.02 53.89 -18.25
CA MET A 345 46.63 55.23 -18.34
C MET A 345 45.70 56.15 -19.14
N PHE A 346 45.31 57.26 -18.50
CA PHE A 346 45.12 58.58 -19.10
C PHE A 346 44.54 58.63 -20.53
N GLY A 347 43.27 58.98 -20.61
CA GLY A 347 42.58 59.44 -21.82
C GLY A 347 41.18 59.89 -21.49
#